data_AF-A0ABD3Z8Z1-F1
#
_entry.id   AF-A0ABD3Z8Z1-F1
#
_cell.length_a   1.000
_cell.length_b   1.000
_cell.length_c   1.000
_cell.angle_alpha   90.00
_cell.angle_beta   90.00
_cell.angle_gamma   90.00
#
_symmetry.space_group_name_H-M   'P 1'
#
loop_
_entity.id
_entity.type
_entity.pdbx_description
1 polymer ?
#
loop_
_entity_poly.entity_id
_entity_poly.type
_entity_poly.pdbx_seq_one_letter_code
_entity_poly.pdbx_strand_id
1 'polypeptide(L)'
;MKYTMKVYASSPEYGAYLKSRFGGDKRGKSFEWAGHRWAYEVTSFDDAGDYDLLYRFDDKPYPEEVSVTTDDMTIRDYFAAKAPGLCFAQYLNHAEVEGFQDGWRDGVAADAYQMADAMLRAREAS
;
A
#
# COMPACT_ATOMS: atom_id res chain seq x y z
N MET A 1 14.63 6.18 14.63
CA MET A 1 14.66 7.59 14.19
C MET A 1 14.48 7.64 12.68
N LYS A 2 13.52 8.41 12.15
CA LYS A 2 13.32 8.54 10.69
C LYS A 2 14.43 9.42 10.11
N TYR A 3 15.21 8.89 9.17
CA TYR A 3 16.17 9.71 8.44
C TYR A 3 15.63 10.05 7.06
N THR A 4 15.66 11.34 6.75
CA THR A 4 15.20 11.88 5.48
C THR A 4 16.31 12.63 4.75
N MET A 5 16.21 12.70 3.43
CA MET A 5 17.13 13.43 2.57
C MET A 5 16.32 14.20 1.52
N LYS A 6 16.59 15.50 1.38
CA LYS A 6 16.05 16.32 0.29
C LYS A 6 17.06 16.36 -0.84
N VAL A 7 16.66 16.01 -2.05
CA VAL A 7 17.50 16.11 -3.25
C VAL A 7 16.92 17.16 -4.18
N TYR A 8 17.56 18.33 -4.21
CA TYR A 8 17.13 19.47 -5.02
C TYR A 8 17.57 19.33 -6.48
N ALA A 9 16.75 19.79 -7.43
CA ALA A 9 17.07 19.82 -8.85
C ALA A 9 18.27 20.72 -9.17
N SER A 10 18.50 21.75 -8.35
CA SER A 10 19.65 22.65 -8.43
C SER A 10 20.93 22.07 -7.83
N SER A 11 20.87 20.89 -7.20
CA SER A 11 22.06 20.27 -6.60
C SER A 11 23.01 19.74 -7.68
N PRO A 12 24.34 19.89 -7.50
CA PRO A 12 25.32 19.34 -8.42
C PRO A 12 25.17 17.82 -8.64
N GLU A 13 24.67 17.11 -7.63
CA GLU A 13 24.49 15.67 -7.62
C GLU A 13 23.18 15.22 -8.30
N TYR A 14 22.29 16.15 -8.65
CA TYR A 14 20.96 15.83 -9.21
C TYR A 14 21.04 14.93 -10.45
N GLY A 15 22.01 15.17 -11.33
CA GLY A 15 22.19 14.33 -12.53
C GLY A 15 22.57 12.87 -12.21
N ALA A 16 23.39 12.65 -11.17
CA ALA A 16 23.74 11.31 -10.71
C ALA A 16 22.57 10.66 -9.95
N TYR A 17 21.86 11.47 -9.15
CA TYR A 17 20.63 11.07 -8.49
C TYR A 17 19.59 10.57 -9.48
N LEU A 18 19.34 11.29 -10.58
CA LEU A 18 18.39 10.88 -11.62
C LEU A 18 18.75 9.53 -12.24
N LYS A 19 20.04 9.23 -12.41
CA LYS A 19 20.49 7.92 -12.91
C LYS A 19 20.21 6.80 -11.92
N SER A 20 20.40 7.03 -10.63
CA SER A 20 20.00 6.07 -9.59
C SER A 20 18.47 5.94 -9.49
N ARG A 21 17.75 7.07 -9.50
CA ARG A 21 16.29 7.16 -9.47
C ARG A 21 15.63 6.49 -10.68
N PHE A 22 16.24 6.53 -11.85
CA PHE A 22 15.73 5.93 -13.10
C PHE A 22 16.50 4.69 -13.57
N GLY A 23 17.43 4.18 -12.76
CA GLY A 23 18.28 3.04 -13.09
C GLY A 23 17.53 1.71 -13.15
N GLY A 24 18.22 0.67 -13.61
CA GLY A 24 17.67 -0.68 -13.75
C GLY A 24 17.57 -1.48 -12.45
N ASP A 25 18.33 -1.11 -11.41
CA ASP A 25 18.30 -1.78 -10.09
C ASP A 25 17.17 -1.27 -9.17
N LYS A 26 16.01 -0.98 -9.77
CA LYS A 26 14.82 -0.61 -9.01
C LYS A 26 14.16 -1.85 -8.45
N ARG A 27 13.84 -1.83 -7.16
CA ARG A 27 12.91 -2.77 -6.53
C ARG A 27 11.72 -1.94 -6.06
N GLY A 28 10.66 -2.02 -6.86
CA GLY A 28 9.48 -1.15 -6.90
C GLY A 28 9.78 0.33 -6.64
N LYS A 29 9.34 0.90 -5.51
CA LYS A 29 9.46 2.34 -5.20
C LYS A 29 10.79 2.76 -4.53
N SER A 30 11.82 1.91 -4.55
CA SER A 30 13.13 2.19 -3.92
C SER A 30 14.32 2.03 -4.88
N PHE A 31 15.44 2.67 -4.53
CA PHE A 31 16.69 2.64 -5.30
C PHE A 31 17.90 2.90 -4.38
N GLU A 32 19.09 2.49 -4.84
CA GLU A 32 20.35 2.79 -4.13
C GLU A 32 20.88 4.18 -4.49
N TRP A 33 21.19 4.96 -3.46
CA TRP A 33 21.77 6.29 -3.59
C TRP A 33 22.63 6.62 -2.37
N ALA A 34 23.83 7.17 -2.59
CA ALA A 34 24.77 7.54 -1.53
C ALA A 34 25.04 6.41 -0.50
N GLY A 35 25.17 5.15 -0.96
CA GLY A 35 25.48 4.00 -0.10
C GLY A 35 24.31 3.47 0.72
N HIS A 36 23.09 4.00 0.53
CA HIS A 36 21.89 3.55 1.22
C HIS A 36 20.75 3.30 0.23
N ARG A 37 19.78 2.46 0.62
CA ARG A 37 18.54 2.25 -0.14
C ARG A 37 17.48 3.23 0.35
N TRP A 38 16.98 4.05 -0.58
CA TRP A 38 16.03 5.13 -0.30
C TRP A 38 14.68 4.86 -0.99
N ALA A 39 13.60 5.31 -0.38
CA ALA A 39 12.29 5.41 -1.03
C ALA A 39 11.77 6.84 -1.00
N TYR A 40 10.78 7.11 -1.85
CA TYR A 40 10.13 8.42 -1.95
C TYR A 40 9.08 8.59 -0.87
N GLU A 41 9.20 9.67 -0.09
CA GLU A 41 8.14 10.13 0.79
C GLU A 41 7.23 11.13 0.06
N VAL A 42 7.83 12.07 -0.68
CA VAL A 42 7.14 13.06 -1.50
C VAL A 42 7.89 13.23 -2.82
N THR A 43 7.15 13.18 -3.93
CA THR A 43 7.63 13.55 -5.26
C THR A 43 6.74 14.68 -5.79
N SER A 44 7.07 15.93 -5.49
CA SER A 44 6.38 17.09 -6.08
C SER A 44 7.21 18.35 -5.93
N PHE A 45 7.18 19.15 -7.00
CA PHE A 45 7.69 20.51 -7.12
C PHE A 45 6.88 21.41 -6.18
N ASP A 46 7.42 21.76 -5.00
CA ASP A 46 6.76 22.66 -4.04
C ASP A 46 7.38 24.07 -4.07
N ASP A 47 6.70 25.02 -3.42
CA ASP A 47 6.91 26.46 -3.55
C ASP A 47 8.30 26.97 -3.07
N ALA A 48 9.16 26.09 -2.54
CA ALA A 48 10.52 26.41 -2.09
C ALA A 48 11.64 25.85 -2.99
N GLY A 49 11.28 25.15 -4.08
CA GLY A 49 12.21 24.62 -5.08
C GLY A 49 12.05 23.11 -5.29
N ASP A 50 12.33 22.66 -6.51
CA ASP A 50 12.08 21.29 -6.96
C ASP A 50 12.99 20.29 -6.23
N TYR A 51 12.52 19.62 -5.18
CA TYR A 51 13.26 18.52 -4.54
C TYR A 51 12.44 17.25 -4.39
N ASP A 52 13.12 16.12 -4.44
CA ASP A 52 12.56 14.85 -3.99
C ASP A 52 12.87 14.65 -2.49
N LEU A 53 11.85 14.29 -1.70
CA LEU A 53 12.03 13.89 -0.31
C LEU A 53 12.18 12.37 -0.23
N LEU A 54 13.36 11.95 0.19
CA LEU A 54 13.71 10.56 0.40
C LEU A 54 13.66 10.22 1.88
N TYR A 55 13.37 8.97 2.21
CA TYR A 55 13.52 8.43 3.55
C TYR A 55 14.22 7.07 3.53
N ARG A 56 14.97 6.76 4.60
CA ARG A 56 15.69 5.49 4.78
C ARG A 56 15.09 4.65 5.91
N PHE A 57 15.23 3.33 5.77
CA PHE A 57 14.46 2.32 6.51
C PHE A 57 15.24 1.61 7.63
N ASP A 58 16.20 2.26 8.29
CA ASP A 58 17.04 1.58 9.30
C ASP A 58 16.23 0.95 10.46
N ASP A 59 14.94 1.27 10.63
CA ASP A 59 14.09 0.75 11.71
C ASP A 59 12.94 -0.20 11.29
N LYS A 60 12.62 -0.38 10.00
CA LYS A 60 11.50 -1.27 9.58
C LYS A 60 11.72 -1.89 8.19
N PRO A 61 11.41 -3.19 7.98
CA PRO A 61 11.48 -3.81 6.67
C PRO A 61 10.60 -3.08 5.63
N TYR A 62 11.03 -3.15 4.38
CA TYR A 62 10.43 -2.44 3.25
C TYR A 62 8.97 -2.88 3.04
N PRO A 63 8.01 -1.98 2.75
CA PRO A 63 6.62 -2.36 2.51
C PRO A 63 6.42 -3.35 1.36
N GLU A 64 7.32 -3.38 0.37
CA GLU A 64 7.26 -4.35 -0.72
C GLU A 64 8.07 -5.64 -0.44
N GLU A 65 8.83 -5.69 0.67
CA GLU A 65 9.34 -6.96 1.23
C GLU A 65 8.31 -7.63 2.15
N VAL A 66 7.17 -6.97 2.43
CA VAL A 66 5.95 -7.70 2.73
C VAL A 66 5.44 -8.24 1.40
N SER A 67 6.11 -9.27 0.90
CA SER A 67 5.46 -10.18 -0.02
C SER A 67 4.22 -10.66 0.73
N VAL A 68 3.03 -10.16 0.37
CA VAL A 68 1.80 -10.88 0.71
C VAL A 68 1.85 -12.11 -0.16
N THR A 69 2.62 -13.10 0.28
CA THR A 69 2.52 -14.43 -0.29
C THR A 69 1.13 -14.94 0.10
N THR A 70 0.54 -15.80 -0.72
CA THR A 70 -0.68 -16.50 -0.32
C THR A 70 -0.49 -17.33 0.96
N ASP A 71 0.76 -17.55 1.38
CA ASP A 71 1.12 -18.20 2.65
C ASP A 71 0.99 -17.27 3.86
N ASP A 72 1.00 -15.94 3.67
CA ASP A 72 0.72 -14.94 4.71
C ASP A 72 -0.78 -14.59 4.83
N MET A 73 -1.61 -15.10 3.90
CA MET A 73 -3.05 -14.99 4.05
C MET A 73 -3.52 -15.91 5.16
N THR A 74 -4.13 -15.32 6.18
CA THR A 74 -4.79 -16.11 7.22
C THR A 74 -6.01 -16.81 6.60
N ILE A 75 -6.47 -17.90 7.24
CA ILE A 75 -7.72 -18.58 6.85
C ILE A 75 -8.90 -17.58 6.81
N ARG A 76 -8.85 -16.54 7.65
CA ARG A 76 -9.80 -15.42 7.65
C ARG A 76 -9.77 -14.65 6.33
N ASP A 77 -8.59 -14.28 5.84
CA ASP A 77 -8.43 -13.55 4.57
C ASP A 77 -8.88 -14.38 3.38
N TYR A 78 -8.65 -15.70 3.43
CA TYR A 78 -9.19 -16.63 2.43
C TYR A 78 -10.72 -16.62 2.39
N PHE A 79 -11.38 -16.76 3.54
CA PHE A 79 -12.86 -16.70 3.60
C PHE A 79 -13.40 -15.32 3.21
N ALA A 80 -12.74 -14.25 3.66
CA ALA A 80 -13.11 -12.89 3.33
C ALA A 80 -12.99 -12.63 1.82
N ALA A 81 -12.01 -13.23 1.13
CA ALA A 81 -11.88 -13.14 -0.33
C ALA A 81 -12.95 -13.94 -1.11
N LYS A 82 -13.64 -14.90 -0.48
CA LYS A 82 -14.73 -15.68 -1.10
C LYS A 82 -16.11 -15.04 -0.93
N ALA A 83 -16.29 -14.21 0.09
CA ALA A 83 -17.53 -13.49 0.38
C ALA A 83 -17.84 -12.21 -0.46
N PRO A 84 -16.90 -11.46 -1.09
CA PRO A 84 -17.19 -10.09 -1.54
C PRO A 84 -18.20 -10.05 -2.69
N GLY A 85 -18.26 -11.09 -3.53
CA GLY A 85 -19.23 -11.17 -4.62
C GLY A 85 -20.69 -11.16 -4.12
N LEU A 86 -20.96 -11.80 -2.98
CA LEU A 86 -22.29 -11.82 -2.38
C LEU A 86 -22.58 -10.50 -1.65
N CYS A 87 -21.62 -9.99 -0.87
CA CYS A 87 -21.75 -8.69 -0.18
C CYS A 87 -21.96 -7.54 -1.18
N PHE A 88 -21.24 -7.56 -2.30
CA PHE A 88 -21.39 -6.57 -3.36
C PHE A 88 -22.76 -6.67 -4.06
N ALA A 89 -23.23 -7.88 -4.39
CA ALA A 89 -24.55 -8.07 -4.99
C ALA A 89 -25.67 -7.55 -4.07
N GLN A 90 -25.56 -7.80 -2.76
CA GLN A 90 -26.49 -7.26 -1.78
C GLN A 90 -26.46 -5.73 -1.73
N TYR A 91 -25.26 -5.14 -1.78
CA TYR A 91 -25.11 -3.68 -1.81
C TYR A 91 -25.70 -3.05 -3.08
N LEU A 92 -25.51 -3.66 -4.25
CA LEU A 92 -26.09 -3.17 -5.51
C LEU A 92 -27.62 -3.07 -5.45
N ASN A 93 -28.28 -4.07 -4.86
CA ASN A 93 -29.74 -4.05 -4.68
C ASN A 93 -30.20 -2.91 -3.76
N HIS A 94 -29.40 -2.57 -2.74
CA HIS A 94 -29.69 -1.44 -1.85
C HIS A 94 -29.43 -0.09 -2.54
N ALA A 95 -28.31 0.03 -3.26
CA ALA A 95 -27.93 1.23 -4.00
C ALA A 95 -28.85 1.54 -5.18
N GLU A 96 -29.58 0.56 -5.73
CA GLU A 96 -30.61 0.79 -6.74
C GLU A 96 -31.74 1.70 -6.21
N VAL A 97 -32.05 1.61 -4.91
CA VAL A 97 -33.13 2.37 -4.27
C VAL A 97 -32.61 3.67 -3.65
N GLU A 98 -31.45 3.63 -2.99
CA GLU A 98 -30.95 4.75 -2.17
C GLU A 98 -29.72 5.47 -2.76
N GLY A 99 -29.20 4.99 -3.90
CA GLY A 99 -27.98 5.49 -4.50
C GLY A 99 -26.71 4.96 -3.82
N PHE A 100 -25.57 5.22 -4.46
CA PHE A 100 -24.26 4.86 -3.89
C PHE A 100 -23.88 5.85 -2.80
N GLN A 101 -23.60 5.33 -1.62
CA GLN A 101 -23.09 6.09 -0.48
C GLN A 101 -21.56 6.25 -0.62
N ASP A 102 -21.02 7.36 -0.11
CA ASP A 102 -19.56 7.52 -0.07
C ASP A 102 -18.94 6.47 0.87
N GLY A 103 -17.78 5.93 0.50
CA GLY A 103 -17.13 4.84 1.26
C GLY A 103 -17.81 3.46 1.18
N TRP A 104 -18.77 3.23 0.27
CA TRP A 104 -19.50 1.95 0.18
C TRP A 104 -18.62 0.70 0.03
N ARG A 105 -17.43 0.86 -0.58
CA ARG A 105 -16.46 -0.23 -0.75
C ARG A 105 -15.88 -0.70 0.59
N ASP A 106 -15.72 0.21 1.54
CA ASP A 106 -15.25 -0.11 2.88
C ASP A 106 -16.31 -0.93 3.65
N GLY A 107 -17.59 -0.62 3.44
CA GLY A 107 -18.71 -1.40 3.98
C GLY A 107 -18.76 -2.82 3.42
N VAL A 108 -18.68 -2.98 2.10
CA VAL A 108 -18.65 -4.30 1.45
C VAL A 108 -17.44 -5.13 1.91
N ALA A 109 -16.28 -4.49 2.08
CA ALA A 109 -15.10 -5.16 2.62
C ALA A 109 -15.29 -5.60 4.08
N ALA A 110 -15.88 -4.74 4.92
CA ALA A 110 -16.17 -5.07 6.32
C ALA A 110 -17.14 -6.26 6.43
N ASP A 111 -18.20 -6.28 5.61
CA ASP A 111 -19.17 -7.39 5.58
C ASP A 111 -18.51 -8.72 5.20
N ALA A 112 -17.58 -8.69 4.24
CA ALA A 112 -16.83 -9.87 3.82
C ALA A 112 -15.97 -10.44 4.95
N TYR A 113 -15.31 -9.59 5.74
CA TYR A 113 -14.55 -10.02 6.92
C TYR A 113 -15.45 -10.50 8.07
N GLN A 114 -16.61 -9.88 8.28
CA GLN A 114 -17.58 -10.38 9.27
C GLN A 114 -18.10 -11.77 8.92
N MET A 115 -18.32 -12.03 7.62
CA MET A 115 -18.70 -13.36 7.14
C MET A 115 -17.59 -14.39 7.39
N ALA A 116 -16.33 -14.02 7.14
CA ALA A 116 -15.19 -14.88 7.46
C ALA A 116 -15.10 -15.22 8.95
N ASP A 117 -15.31 -14.23 9.82
CA ASP A 117 -15.32 -14.43 11.28
C ASP A 117 -16.49 -15.32 11.74
N ALA A 118 -17.64 -15.26 11.05
CA ALA A 118 -18.76 -16.17 11.30
C ALA A 118 -18.44 -17.61 10.87
N MET A 119 -17.80 -17.81 9.71
CA MET A 119 -17.37 -19.13 9.23
C MET A 119 -16.35 -19.78 10.17
N LEU A 120 -15.40 -18.99 10.69
CA LEU A 120 -14.40 -19.47 11.65
C LEU A 120 -15.05 -19.92 12.97
N ARG A 121 -15.96 -19.11 13.53
CA ARG A 121 -16.71 -19.47 14.74
C ARG A 121 -17.54 -20.75 14.55
N ALA A 122 -18.18 -20.92 13.39
CA ALA A 122 -18.95 -22.12 13.09
C ALA A 122 -18.06 -23.38 13.03
N ARG A 123 -16.84 -23.24 12.48
CA ARG A 123 -15.85 -24.33 12.45
C ARG A 123 -15.38 -24.73 13.85
N GLU A 124 -15.14 -23.77 14.74
CA GLU A 124 -14.69 -24.04 16.11
C GLU A 124 -15.77 -24.72 16.97
N ALA A 125 -17.05 -24.53 16.63
CA ALA A 125 -18.18 -25.13 17.33
C ALA A 125 -18.59 -26.53 16.81
N SER A 126 -17.90 -27.05 15.79
CA SER A 126 -18.17 -28.36 15.14
C SER A 126 -17.19 -29.44 15.62
#